data_AF-D7L5S7-F1
#
_entry.id   AF-D7L5S7-F1
#
_cell.length_a   1.000
_cell.length_b   1.000
_cell.length_c   1.000
_cell.angle_alpha   90.00
_cell.angle_beta   90.00
_cell.angle_gamma   90.00
#
_symmetry.space_group_name_H-M   'P 1'
#
loop_
_entity.id
_entity.type
_entity.pdbx_description
1 polymer ?
#
loop_
_entity_poly.entity_id
_entity_poly.type
_entity_poly.pdbx_seq_one_letter_code
_entity_poly.pdbx_strand_id
1 'polypeptide(L)'
;MDVGRAASRSDLSTVRDALEVSAEMFKKDANNVSDYVQRHLISISIWEELRFWEGYFEYLMEQPANESVNYATLVTARLIIVASHMAGLGLPDTEAWNMIETIAEKQKLGYKLLVIRLSVY
;
A
#
# COMPACT_ATOMS: atom_id res chain seq x y z
N MET A 1 -10.57 21.17 20.90
CA MET A 1 -9.57 20.22 21.44
C MET A 1 -9.01 19.45 20.26
N ASP A 2 -7.86 19.92 19.80
CA ASP A 2 -6.76 19.29 19.04
C ASP A 2 -7.05 18.03 18.18
N VAL A 3 -7.37 18.25 16.90
CA VAL A 3 -7.13 17.26 15.82
C VAL A 3 -5.64 17.15 15.48
N GLY A 4 -4.81 18.10 15.93
CA GLY A 4 -3.36 18.14 15.64
C GLY A 4 -2.47 17.26 16.54
N ARG A 5 -3.04 16.44 17.44
CA ARG A 5 -2.25 15.68 18.43
C ARG A 5 -2.15 14.17 18.17
N ALA A 6 -2.86 13.64 17.18
CA ALA A 6 -2.78 12.23 16.78
C ALA A 6 -1.57 11.91 15.88
N ALA A 7 -0.79 12.92 15.47
CA ALA A 7 0.42 12.73 14.66
C ALA A 7 1.70 12.41 15.47
N SER A 8 1.59 12.15 16.79
CA SER A 8 2.76 11.79 17.61
C SER A 8 2.85 10.28 17.82
N ARG A 9 3.49 9.60 16.87
CA ARG A 9 4.24 8.33 17.04
C ARG A 9 3.51 7.05 17.50
N SER A 10 2.20 7.04 17.69
CA SER A 10 1.50 5.91 18.34
C SER A 10 0.29 5.34 17.58
N ASP A 11 0.17 5.54 16.27
CA ASP A 11 -0.96 4.94 15.51
C ASP A 11 -0.58 4.39 14.13
N LEU A 12 0.70 4.29 13.77
CA LEU A 12 1.09 3.71 12.45
C LEU A 12 0.63 2.26 12.30
N SER A 13 0.69 1.46 13.36
CA SER A 13 0.12 0.12 13.39
C SER A 13 -1.40 0.16 13.24
N THR A 14 -2.08 1.06 13.93
CA THR A 14 -3.54 1.24 13.85
C THR A 14 -3.98 1.63 12.43
N VAL A 15 -3.27 2.57 11.80
CA VAL A 15 -3.51 3.03 10.43
C VAL A 15 -3.25 1.90 9.43
N ARG A 16 -2.18 1.13 9.61
CA ARG A 16 -1.90 -0.06 8.80
C ARG A 16 -2.98 -1.12 8.96
N ASP A 17 -3.37 -1.44 10.19
CA ASP A 17 -4.37 -2.47 10.45
C ASP A 17 -5.73 -2.03 9.86
N ALA A 18 -6.07 -0.74 9.95
CA ALA A 18 -7.24 -0.18 9.30
C ALA A 18 -7.15 -0.23 7.76
N LEU A 19 -5.97 0.02 7.18
CA LEU A 19 -5.72 -0.15 5.75
C LEU A 19 -6.00 -1.59 5.29
N GLU A 20 -5.45 -2.59 5.98
CA GLU A 20 -5.62 -4.00 5.63
C GLU A 20 -7.07 -4.46 5.76
N VAL A 21 -7.75 -4.06 6.84
CA VAL A 21 -9.18 -4.32 7.02
C VAL A 21 -9.98 -3.69 5.89
N SER A 22 -9.68 -2.43 5.53
CA SER A 22 -10.38 -1.74 4.44
C SER A 22 -10.16 -2.40 3.07
N ALA A 23 -8.96 -2.90 2.80
CA ALA A 23 -8.65 -3.61 1.57
C ALA A 23 -9.38 -4.95 1.45
N GLU A 24 -9.48 -5.70 2.56
CA GLU A 24 -10.26 -6.94 2.62
C GLU A 24 -11.77 -6.70 2.48
N MET A 25 -12.28 -5.56 2.99
CA MET A 25 -13.68 -5.17 2.80
C MET A 25 -13.97 -4.77 1.36
N PHE A 26 -13.07 -4.03 0.71
CA PHE A 26 -13.19 -3.65 -0.70
C PHE A 26 -13.31 -4.87 -1.62
N LYS A 27 -12.51 -5.92 -1.39
CA LYS A 27 -12.60 -7.18 -2.14
C LYS A 27 -13.97 -7.87 -2.02
N LYS A 28 -14.71 -7.61 -0.94
CA LYS A 28 -16.01 -8.24 -0.65
C LYS A 28 -17.20 -7.39 -1.12
N ASP A 29 -17.04 -6.07 -1.25
CA ASP A 29 -18.11 -5.21 -1.74
C ASP A 29 -18.14 -5.18 -3.28
N ALA A 30 -18.97 -6.04 -3.86
CA ALA A 30 -19.21 -6.09 -5.30
C ALA A 30 -19.91 -4.84 -5.86
N ASN A 31 -20.43 -3.96 -5.00
CA ASN A 31 -21.21 -2.78 -5.41
C ASN A 31 -20.38 -1.49 -5.45
N ASN A 32 -19.06 -1.56 -5.20
CA ASN A 32 -18.15 -0.41 -5.27
C ASN A 32 -18.58 0.77 -4.37
N VAL A 33 -19.30 0.48 -3.28
CA VAL A 33 -19.73 1.50 -2.33
C VAL A 33 -18.57 1.72 -1.38
N SER A 34 -17.90 2.86 -1.50
CA SER A 34 -16.90 3.28 -0.51
C SER A 34 -17.54 3.23 0.88
N ASP A 35 -17.19 2.22 1.67
CA ASP A 35 -17.76 2.03 3.00
C ASP A 35 -17.32 3.18 3.90
N TYR A 36 -18.07 3.40 4.98
CA TYR A 36 -17.80 4.40 6.00
C TYR A 36 -16.33 4.42 6.42
N VAL A 37 -15.68 3.25 6.55
CA VAL A 37 -14.27 3.12 6.89
C VAL A 37 -13.35 3.69 5.80
N GLN A 38 -13.58 3.39 4.53
CA GLN A 38 -12.77 3.92 3.43
C GLN A 38 -12.89 5.44 3.28
N ARG A 39 -14.09 6.01 3.46
CA ARG A 39 -14.30 7.47 3.42
C ARG A 39 -13.57 8.22 4.52
N HIS A 40 -13.41 7.60 5.69
CA HIS A 40 -12.64 8.19 6.78
C HIS A 40 -11.15 7.96 6.58
N LEU A 41 -10.75 6.78 6.09
CA LEU A 41 -9.35 6.49 5.79
C LEU A 41 -8.82 7.42 4.71
N ILE A 42 -9.46 7.58 3.55
CA ILE A 42 -8.97 8.46 2.46
C ILE A 42 -8.73 9.90 2.92
N SER A 43 -9.44 10.39 3.95
CA SER A 43 -9.26 11.75 4.48
C SER A 43 -7.97 11.94 5.29
N ILE A 44 -7.24 10.87 5.60
CA ILE A 44 -5.97 10.93 6.32
C ILE A 44 -4.86 11.28 5.33
N SER A 45 -4.14 12.38 5.55
CA SER A 45 -3.06 12.83 4.65
C SER A 45 -1.84 11.91 4.61
N ILE A 46 -1.76 10.91 5.50
CA ILE A 46 -0.61 10.01 5.61
C ILE A 46 -0.38 9.17 4.36
N TRP A 47 -1.41 8.95 3.53
CA TRP A 47 -1.28 8.19 2.29
C TRP A 47 -0.51 8.94 1.21
N GLU A 48 -0.39 10.27 1.33
CA GLU A 48 0.43 11.07 0.41
C GLU A 48 1.92 10.96 0.76
N GLU A 49 2.26 10.41 1.93
CA GLU A 49 3.64 10.30 2.39
C GLU A 49 4.30 9.02 1.88
N LEU A 50 5.28 9.15 0.98
CA LEU A 50 6.10 8.03 0.50
C LEU A 50 6.70 7.20 1.66
N ARG A 51 7.09 7.83 2.76
CA ARG A 51 7.65 7.16 3.94
C ARG A 51 6.69 6.15 4.57
N PHE A 52 5.39 6.43 4.54
CA PHE A 52 4.38 5.49 5.03
C PHE A 52 4.38 4.22 4.17
N TRP A 53 4.34 4.37 2.85
CA TRP A 53 4.33 3.25 1.92
C TRP A 53 5.63 2.44 1.90
N GLU A 54 6.76 3.10 2.10
CA GLU A 54 8.05 2.43 2.32
C GLU A 54 8.03 1.56 3.57
N GLY A 55 7.57 2.10 4.70
CA GLY A 55 7.43 1.34 5.94
C GLY A 55 6.40 0.21 5.82
N TYR A 56 5.31 0.41 5.09
CA TYR A 56 4.32 -0.63 4.82
C TYR A 56 4.91 -1.75 3.95
N PHE A 57 5.68 -1.40 2.93
CA PHE A 57 6.39 -2.37 2.10
C PHE A 57 7.43 -3.17 2.91
N GLU A 58 8.22 -2.52 3.76
CA GLU A 58 9.18 -3.19 4.65
C GLU A 58 8.47 -4.19 5.58
N TYR A 59 7.34 -3.79 6.18
CA TYR A 59 6.50 -4.69 6.97
C TYR A 59 6.04 -5.91 6.17
N LEU A 60 5.58 -5.72 4.93
CA LEU A 60 5.20 -6.83 4.05
C LEU A 60 6.38 -7.76 3.72
N MET A 61 7.60 -7.23 3.65
CA MET A 61 8.82 -8.02 3.42
C MET A 61 9.25 -8.82 4.66
N GLU A 62 8.91 -8.36 5.86
CA GLU A 62 9.14 -9.09 7.12
C GLU A 62 8.13 -10.23 7.35
N GLN A 63 6.97 -10.17 6.68
CA GLN A 63 5.98 -11.25 6.77
C GLN A 63 6.52 -12.55 6.18
N PRO A 64 6.20 -13.71 6.80
CA PRO A 64 6.65 -15.01 6.33
C PRO A 64 6.22 -15.23 4.87
N ALA A 65 7.18 -15.71 4.08
CA ALA A 65 6.98 -16.12 2.70
C ALA A 65 7.40 -17.59 2.54
N ASN A 66 6.90 -18.24 1.50
CA ASN A 66 7.36 -19.59 1.15
C ASN A 66 8.88 -19.56 0.88
N GLU A 67 9.63 -20.45 1.51
CA GLU A 67 11.11 -20.52 1.42
C GLU A 67 11.62 -20.69 -0.03
N SER A 68 10.78 -21.20 -0.94
CA SER A 68 11.10 -21.43 -2.34
C SER A 68 10.85 -20.24 -3.27
N VAL A 69 10.33 -19.12 -2.78
CA VAL A 69 10.03 -17.94 -3.62
C VAL A 69 11.29 -17.11 -3.80
N ASN A 70 11.69 -16.90 -5.06
CA ASN A 70 12.84 -16.03 -5.34
C ASN A 70 12.54 -14.57 -4.94
N TYR A 71 13.57 -13.83 -4.55
CA TYR A 71 13.46 -12.46 -4.04
C TYR A 71 12.71 -11.53 -5.00
N ALA A 72 12.96 -11.61 -6.30
CA ALA A 72 12.28 -10.75 -7.28
C ALA A 72 10.77 -11.02 -7.35
N THR A 73 10.37 -12.29 -7.23
CA THR A 73 8.96 -12.68 -7.18
C THR A 73 8.31 -12.22 -5.88
N LEU A 74 9.02 -12.35 -4.74
CA LEU A 74 8.54 -11.86 -3.45
C LEU A 74 8.32 -10.34 -3.48
N VAL A 75 9.32 -9.56 -3.88
CA VAL A 75 9.23 -8.10 -3.96
C VAL A 75 8.10 -7.69 -4.91
N THR A 76 7.99 -8.32 -6.08
CA THR A 76 6.91 -8.03 -7.03
C THR A 76 5.53 -8.31 -6.41
N ALA A 77 5.36 -9.43 -5.72
CA ALA A 77 4.12 -9.77 -5.03
C ALA A 77 3.78 -8.76 -3.93
N ARG A 78 4.77 -8.28 -3.17
CA ARG A 78 4.55 -7.25 -2.14
C ARG A 78 4.22 -5.89 -2.75
N LEU A 79 4.87 -5.48 -3.84
CA LEU A 79 4.53 -4.25 -4.57
C LEU A 79 3.12 -4.28 -5.15
N ILE A 80 2.67 -5.43 -5.64
CA ILE A 80 1.29 -5.64 -6.10
C ILE A 80 0.28 -5.39 -4.97
N ILE A 81 0.56 -5.86 -3.75
CA ILE A 81 -0.30 -5.62 -2.57
C ILE A 81 -0.35 -4.12 -2.26
N VAL A 82 0.81 -3.46 -2.24
CA VAL A 82 0.89 -2.00 -2.02
C VAL A 82 0.06 -1.24 -3.05
N ALA A 83 0.23 -1.54 -4.34
CA ALA A 83 -0.52 -0.92 -5.43
C ALA A 83 -2.04 -1.13 -5.30
N SER A 84 -2.45 -2.35 -4.93
CA SER A 84 -3.87 -2.68 -4.71
C SER A 84 -4.47 -1.87 -3.55
N HIS A 85 -3.70 -1.65 -2.48
CA HIS A 85 -4.14 -0.85 -1.34
C HIS A 85 -4.21 0.64 -1.67
N MET A 86 -3.25 1.18 -2.43
CA MET A 86 -3.29 2.55 -2.95
C MET A 86 -4.54 2.79 -3.83
N ALA A 87 -4.83 1.85 -4.74
CA ALA A 87 -6.01 1.90 -5.59
C ALA A 87 -7.31 1.83 -4.77
N GLY A 88 -7.37 0.97 -3.74
CA GLY A 88 -8.52 0.86 -2.83
C GLY A 88 -8.77 2.11 -1.98
N LEU A 89 -7.74 2.93 -1.77
CA LEU A 89 -7.85 4.25 -1.15
C LEU A 89 -8.19 5.36 -2.16
N GLY A 90 -8.18 5.09 -3.46
CA GLY A 90 -8.45 6.08 -4.50
C GLY A 90 -7.30 7.07 -4.73
N LEU A 91 -6.05 6.68 -4.47
CA LEU A 91 -4.89 7.53 -4.83
C LEU A 91 -4.84 7.73 -6.35
N PRO A 92 -4.49 8.92 -6.85
CA PRO A 92 -4.30 9.16 -8.28
C PRO A 92 -3.22 8.22 -8.85
N ASP A 93 -3.51 7.58 -9.99
CA ASP A 93 -2.61 6.61 -10.64
C ASP A 93 -1.18 7.13 -10.80
N THR A 94 -1.01 8.39 -11.20
CA THR A 94 0.31 9.01 -11.37
C THR A 94 1.11 9.07 -10.06
N GLU A 95 0.44 9.41 -8.95
CA GLU A 95 1.09 9.54 -7.64
C GLU A 95 1.43 8.16 -7.07
N ALA A 96 0.47 7.23 -7.13
CA ALA A 96 0.67 5.85 -6.72
C ALA A 96 1.82 5.20 -7.52
N TRP A 97 1.86 5.41 -8.84
CA TRP A 97 2.91 4.86 -9.71
C TRP A 97 4.29 5.40 -9.36
N ASN A 98 4.43 6.71 -9.16
CA ASN A 98 5.70 7.32 -8.76
C ASN A 98 6.23 6.76 -7.43
N MET A 99 5.34 6.53 -6.46
CA MET A 99 5.72 5.93 -5.18
C MET A 99 6.13 4.46 -5.34
N ILE A 100 5.37 3.66 -6.09
CA ILE A 100 5.69 2.26 -6.38
C ILE A 100 7.03 2.14 -7.09
N GLU A 101 7.29 2.98 -8.08
CA GLU A 101 8.55 3.01 -8.82
C GLU A 101 9.73 3.32 -7.88
N THR A 102 9.58 4.35 -7.04
CA THR A 102 10.61 4.72 -6.06
C THR A 102 10.92 3.58 -5.07
N ILE A 103 9.89 2.89 -4.56
CA ILE A 103 10.08 1.73 -3.67
C ILE A 103 10.80 0.60 -4.40
N ALA A 104 10.42 0.32 -5.65
CA ALA A 104 10.99 -0.78 -6.41
C ALA A 104 12.45 -0.54 -6.83
N GLU A 105 12.81 0.70 -7.16
CA GLU A 105 14.19 1.12 -7.41
C GLU A 105 15.08 0.85 -6.18
N LYS A 106 14.59 1.13 -4.97
CA LYS A 106 15.31 0.82 -3.72
C LYS A 106 15.56 -0.69 -3.54
N GLN A 107 14.68 -1.54 -4.07
CA GLN A 107 14.85 -3.00 -4.05
C GLN A 107 15.74 -3.53 -5.20
N LYS A 108 16.32 -2.64 -6.02
CA LYS A 108 17.14 -2.98 -7.19
C LYS A 108 16.41 -3.84 -8.22
N LEU A 109 15.07 -3.79 -8.24
CA LEU A 109 14.30 -4.34 -9.35
C LEU A 109 14.33 -3.33 -10.50
N GLY A 110 14.95 -3.70 -11.63
CA GLY A 110 14.98 -2.83 -12.80
C GLY A 110 13.56 -2.57 -13.35
N TYR A 111 13.31 -1.32 -13.76
CA TYR A 111 12.00 -0.80 -14.22
C TYR A 111 11.25 -1.70 -15.22
N LYS A 112 11.97 -2.39 -16.10
CA LYS A 112 11.40 -3.29 -17.12
C LYS A 112 10.59 -4.46 -16.55
N LEU A 113 10.93 -4.94 -15.34
CA LEU A 113 10.23 -6.08 -14.74
C LEU A 113 8.88 -5.67 -14.14
N LEU A 114 8.78 -4.42 -13.67
CA LEU A 114 7.58 -3.85 -13.04
C LEU A 114 6.52 -3.52 -14.07
N VAL A 115 6.90 -2.86 -15.17
CA VAL A 115 5.97 -2.52 -16.26
C VAL A 115 5.30 -3.79 -16.81
N ILE A 116 6.06 -4.85 -17.07
CA ILE A 116 5.49 -6.08 -17.66
C ILE A 116 4.52 -6.80 -16.70
N ARG A 117 4.69 -6.68 -15.38
CA ARG A 117 3.87 -7.42 -14.39
C ARG A 117 2.79 -6.60 -13.70
N LEU A 118 2.92 -5.27 -13.67
CA LEU A 118 1.90 -4.36 -13.13
C LEU A 118 0.92 -3.87 -14.20
N SER A 119 1.23 -3.96 -15.49
CA SER A 119 0.26 -3.68 -16.58
C SER A 119 -0.88 -4.71 -16.70
N VAL A 120 -0.92 -5.71 -15.83
CA VAL A 120 -2.00 -6.72 -15.74
C VAL A 120 -2.92 -6.45 -14.54
N TYR A 121 -2.59 -5.44 -13.73
CA TYR A 121 -3.53 -4.82 -12.80
C TYR A 121 -4.30 -3.69 -13.48
#